data_AF-A0A3P0PCW3-F1
#
_entry.id   AF-A0A3P0PCW3-F1
#
_cell.length_a   1.000
_cell.length_b   1.000
_cell.length_c   1.000
_cell.angle_alpha   90.00
_cell.angle_beta   90.00
_cell.angle_gamma   90.00
#
_symmetry.space_group_name_H-M   'P 1'
#
loop_
_entity.id
_entity.type
_entity.pdbx_description
1 polymer ?
#
loop_
_entity_poly.entity_id
_entity_poly.type
_entity_poly.pdbx_seq_one_letter_code
_entity_poly.pdbx_strand_id
1 'polypeptide(L)'
;MSTTTQKRSTLGTRWPQTAAVRRAPWLSLMAIIAAACALSACALSPGMTYRGPAERDANARVSADASGSGGLDGVQNVSSEDLIEITPALVAQQHGVPQGVNADAEIRQLFGKPHPYTIGPGDVLGIIVWDHPELNLPTTQMTGGGAGGDGVGASSVATGYTVDANGNVQFAYAGLVHVAGLTEAQASALMTRRLGEYVRKPQLSLRVQAYRSKRVYLDGEVRSPGLQIVNDLPMTLPEAIDRAGGFTATADRSQVSVTRGDKTVNVSLPALIAAGVNPSNILLRDGDLVRVRAASDAKVFVLGEVSRPATLTLTDGRMSLGEALGDTGGVSQYTSDARQVFVVRRGPGNRPQVYHLDGSSPASFALADQFPLERRDVVFVDSSSLVRWSRVVNLLIPSSAQGALTAKAISP
;
A
#
# COMPACT_ATOMS: atom_id res chain seq x y z
N MET A 1 8.02 -109.99 -28.46
CA MET A 1 9.15 -110.86 -28.87
C MET A 1 10.09 -110.05 -29.73
N SER A 2 11.40 -110.25 -29.53
CA SER A 2 12.47 -109.98 -30.51
C SER A 2 12.97 -108.54 -30.66
N THR A 3 13.99 -108.25 -29.87
CA THR A 3 15.25 -107.58 -30.24
C THR A 3 15.57 -107.58 -31.75
N THR A 4 16.15 -106.48 -32.27
CA THR A 4 17.42 -106.47 -33.04
C THR A 4 17.73 -105.08 -33.65
N THR A 5 18.80 -104.47 -33.15
CA THR A 5 19.93 -103.79 -33.84
C THR A 5 19.80 -103.37 -35.31
N GLN A 6 20.05 -102.09 -35.64
CA GLN A 6 21.04 -101.74 -36.68
C GLN A 6 21.52 -100.27 -36.75
N LYS A 7 22.85 -100.18 -36.94
CA LYS A 7 23.70 -99.26 -37.72
C LYS A 7 23.66 -97.72 -37.54
N ARG A 8 24.82 -97.24 -37.06
CA ARG A 8 25.45 -95.94 -37.38
C ARG A 8 25.54 -95.73 -38.90
N SER A 9 25.23 -94.51 -39.34
CA SER A 9 25.87 -93.88 -40.50
C SER A 9 26.15 -92.41 -40.19
N THR A 10 27.37 -91.99 -40.47
CA THR A 10 27.89 -90.63 -40.35
C THR A 10 27.60 -89.87 -41.64
N LEU A 11 26.89 -88.75 -41.59
CA LEU A 11 26.98 -87.71 -42.62
C LEU A 11 26.86 -86.33 -41.97
N GLY A 12 27.82 -85.47 -42.29
CA GLY A 12 28.02 -84.17 -41.67
C GLY A 12 27.10 -83.06 -42.18
N THR A 13 27.12 -81.99 -41.38
CA THR A 13 27.09 -80.57 -41.77
C THR A 13 25.94 -80.06 -42.65
N ARG A 14 25.07 -79.24 -42.04
CA ARG A 14 24.98 -77.78 -42.28
C ARG A 14 23.90 -77.15 -41.37
N TRP A 15 24.32 -76.22 -40.52
CA TRP A 15 23.44 -75.28 -39.83
C TRP A 15 23.11 -74.11 -40.78
N PRO A 16 21.85 -73.64 -40.85
CA PRO A 16 21.56 -72.38 -41.54
C PRO A 16 22.01 -71.20 -40.66
N GLN A 17 22.90 -70.38 -41.21
CA GLN A 17 23.31 -69.10 -40.62
C GLN A 17 22.12 -68.13 -40.63
N THR A 18 21.79 -67.58 -39.48
CA THR A 18 20.86 -66.44 -39.36
C THR A 18 21.49 -65.21 -40.00
N ALA A 19 20.75 -64.57 -40.90
CA ALA A 19 21.17 -63.35 -41.57
C ALA A 19 21.37 -62.22 -40.54
N ALA A 20 22.61 -61.75 -40.41
CA ALA A 20 22.94 -60.56 -39.65
C ALA A 20 22.41 -59.32 -40.39
N VAL A 21 21.32 -58.73 -39.87
CA VAL A 21 20.83 -57.43 -40.30
C VAL A 21 21.87 -56.37 -39.95
N ARG A 22 22.62 -55.87 -40.94
CA ARG A 22 23.48 -54.68 -40.80
C ARG A 22 22.57 -53.49 -40.48
N ARG A 23 22.44 -53.14 -39.20
CA ARG A 23 21.82 -51.88 -38.78
C ARG A 23 22.69 -50.74 -39.28
N ALA A 24 22.15 -49.95 -40.19
CA ALA A 24 22.87 -48.86 -40.82
C ALA A 24 23.10 -47.73 -39.78
N PRO A 25 24.35 -47.33 -39.50
CA PRO A 25 24.70 -46.45 -38.36
C PRO A 25 24.15 -45.02 -38.48
N TRP A 26 23.68 -44.61 -39.66
CA TRP A 26 23.06 -43.31 -39.91
C TRP A 26 21.69 -43.15 -39.24
N LEU A 27 20.92 -44.23 -39.09
CA LEU A 27 19.61 -44.21 -38.43
C LEU A 27 19.73 -43.98 -36.92
N SER A 28 20.75 -44.57 -36.29
CA SER A 28 21.09 -44.31 -34.89
C SER A 28 21.60 -42.88 -34.70
N LEU A 29 22.40 -42.36 -35.63
CA LEU A 29 22.91 -40.99 -35.56
C LEU A 29 21.78 -39.95 -35.73
N MET A 30 20.84 -40.19 -36.65
CA MET A 30 19.66 -39.35 -36.84
C MET A 30 18.71 -39.39 -35.65
N ALA A 31 18.55 -40.54 -34.98
CA ALA A 31 17.79 -40.64 -33.75
C ALA A 31 18.43 -39.85 -32.59
N ILE A 32 19.77 -39.85 -32.50
CA ILE A 32 20.49 -39.07 -31.49
C ILE A 32 20.41 -37.57 -31.79
N ILE A 33 20.51 -37.16 -33.06
CA ILE A 33 20.36 -35.75 -33.47
C ILE A 33 18.92 -35.29 -33.26
N ALA A 34 17.91 -36.11 -33.60
CA ALA A 34 16.51 -35.79 -33.34
C ALA A 34 16.19 -35.71 -31.83
N ALA A 35 16.78 -36.58 -31.01
CA ALA A 35 16.68 -36.50 -29.56
C ALA A 35 17.37 -35.24 -29.01
N ALA A 36 18.55 -34.89 -29.52
CA ALA A 36 19.28 -33.67 -29.15
C ALA A 36 18.55 -32.38 -29.59
N CYS A 37 17.92 -32.37 -30.77
CA CYS A 37 17.07 -31.28 -31.25
C CYS A 37 15.76 -31.18 -30.46
N ALA A 38 15.16 -32.31 -30.05
CA ALA A 38 13.98 -32.31 -29.18
C ALA A 38 14.29 -31.82 -27.76
N LEU A 39 15.49 -32.10 -27.24
CA LEU A 39 15.97 -31.61 -25.93
C LEU A 39 16.29 -30.11 -25.95
N SER A 40 16.78 -29.56 -27.06
CA SER A 40 17.11 -28.14 -27.20
C SER A 40 15.90 -27.25 -27.52
N ALA A 41 14.79 -27.82 -28.00
CA ALA A 41 13.52 -27.11 -28.18
C ALA A 41 12.77 -26.80 -26.87
N CYS A 42 13.21 -27.36 -25.73
CA CYS A 42 12.60 -27.21 -24.41
C CYS A 42 12.77 -25.81 -23.78
N ALA A 43 13.51 -24.89 -24.41
CA ALA A 43 13.76 -23.54 -23.88
C ALA A 43 12.70 -22.48 -24.28
N LEU A 44 11.74 -22.84 -25.14
CA LEU A 44 10.71 -21.94 -25.69
C LEU A 44 9.29 -22.41 -25.34
N SER A 45 8.94 -22.42 -24.05
CA SER A 45 7.54 -22.62 -23.62
C SER A 45 6.79 -21.28 -23.55
N PRO A 46 5.55 -21.16 -24.06
CA PRO A 46 4.72 -19.97 -23.86
C PRO A 46 4.36 -19.77 -22.38
N GLY A 47 4.66 -18.60 -21.82
CA GLY A 47 4.36 -18.23 -20.43
C GLY A 47 5.35 -17.22 -19.86
N MET A 48 4.95 -16.49 -18.82
CA MET A 48 5.87 -15.64 -18.07
C MET A 48 6.73 -16.52 -17.17
N THR A 49 8.05 -16.37 -17.23
CA THR A 49 9.02 -17.05 -16.36
C THR A 49 10.05 -16.01 -15.92
N TYR A 50 10.58 -16.14 -14.71
CA TYR A 50 11.69 -15.28 -14.27
C TYR A 50 13.00 -15.90 -14.75
N ARG A 51 13.78 -15.20 -15.58
CA ARG A 51 15.09 -15.67 -16.06
C ARG A 51 16.20 -14.90 -15.37
N GLY A 52 16.99 -15.62 -14.59
CA GLY A 52 18.18 -15.09 -13.96
C GLY A 52 19.24 -14.68 -15.01
N PRO A 53 19.97 -13.59 -14.79
CA PRO A 53 20.99 -13.10 -15.74
C PRO A 53 22.20 -14.02 -15.96
N ALA A 54 22.46 -15.00 -15.09
CA ALA A 54 23.47 -16.03 -15.32
C ALA A 54 23.07 -17.07 -16.39
N GLU A 55 21.79 -17.17 -16.74
CA GLU A 55 21.24 -18.13 -17.72
C GLU A 55 20.98 -17.48 -19.10
N ARG A 56 21.51 -16.27 -19.35
CA ARG A 56 21.33 -15.56 -20.62
C ARG A 56 22.28 -16.13 -21.68
N ASP A 57 21.86 -17.18 -22.38
CA ASP A 57 22.58 -17.74 -23.53
C ASP A 57 22.81 -16.69 -24.63
N ALA A 58 24.02 -16.66 -25.19
CA ALA A 58 24.48 -15.77 -26.28
C ALA A 58 23.72 -15.90 -27.62
N ASN A 59 22.68 -16.76 -27.67
CA ASN A 59 21.86 -17.03 -28.85
C ASN A 59 20.42 -16.55 -28.72
N ALA A 60 20.06 -15.79 -27.69
CA ALA A 60 18.78 -15.07 -27.62
C ALA A 60 18.76 -13.92 -28.63
N ARG A 61 18.62 -14.26 -29.92
CA ARG A 61 18.31 -13.31 -30.98
C ARG A 61 16.89 -12.80 -30.72
N VAL A 62 16.80 -11.60 -30.18
CA VAL A 62 15.59 -10.77 -30.24
C VAL A 62 15.21 -10.67 -31.71
N SER A 63 14.01 -11.17 -32.07
CA SER A 63 13.44 -10.94 -33.39
C SER A 63 13.37 -9.43 -33.61
N ALA A 64 14.05 -8.94 -34.64
CA ALA A 64 14.19 -7.53 -34.99
C ALA A 64 12.88 -6.86 -35.46
N ASP A 65 11.75 -7.55 -35.35
CA ASP A 65 10.46 -7.10 -35.88
C ASP A 65 9.56 -6.47 -34.81
N ALA A 66 10.02 -6.40 -33.55
CA ALA A 66 9.31 -5.73 -32.45
C ALA A 66 9.91 -4.36 -32.06
N SER A 67 10.95 -3.89 -32.76
CA SER A 67 11.47 -2.51 -32.62
C SER A 67 10.75 -1.58 -33.60
N GLY A 68 9.43 -1.48 -33.46
CA GLY A 68 8.68 -0.33 -33.97
C GLY A 68 8.98 0.88 -33.09
N SER A 69 9.32 2.00 -33.70
CA SER A 69 9.64 3.25 -33.01
C SER A 69 8.47 3.73 -32.15
N GLY A 70 8.56 3.47 -30.84
CA GLY A 70 7.63 3.97 -29.83
C GLY A 70 7.14 2.88 -28.88
N GLY A 71 7.89 2.61 -27.81
CA GLY A 71 7.37 1.79 -26.72
C GLY A 71 8.41 1.22 -25.75
N LEU A 72 8.54 1.88 -24.59
CA LEU A 72 8.95 1.31 -23.28
C LEU A 72 10.40 0.82 -23.12
N ASP A 73 11.36 1.76 -23.03
CA ASP A 73 12.78 1.54 -22.64
C ASP A 73 13.00 1.15 -21.15
N GLY A 74 12.02 0.55 -20.47
CA GLY A 74 12.03 0.45 -19.00
C GLY A 74 12.15 -0.93 -18.35
N VAL A 75 11.90 -2.03 -19.06
CA VAL A 75 11.64 -3.34 -18.40
C VAL A 75 12.34 -4.52 -19.09
N GLN A 76 13.51 -4.29 -19.72
CA GLN A 76 14.26 -5.38 -20.36
C GLN A 76 15.62 -5.71 -19.71
N ASN A 77 16.01 -5.05 -18.62
CA ASN A 77 17.26 -5.34 -17.92
C ASN A 77 17.10 -5.24 -16.40
N VAL A 78 16.70 -6.33 -15.75
CA VAL A 78 16.98 -6.56 -14.33
C VAL A 78 18.31 -7.31 -14.27
N SER A 79 19.32 -6.74 -13.61
CA SER A 79 20.66 -7.30 -13.53
C SER A 79 20.74 -8.34 -12.40
N SER A 80 21.76 -9.19 -12.37
CA SER A 80 21.91 -10.26 -11.34
C SER A 80 22.01 -9.70 -9.94
N GLU A 81 22.40 -8.44 -9.87
CA GLU A 81 22.64 -7.63 -8.68
C GLU A 81 21.32 -7.14 -8.04
N ASP A 82 20.18 -7.29 -8.72
CA ASP A 82 18.86 -6.87 -8.22
C ASP A 82 18.04 -8.04 -7.62
N LEU A 83 18.59 -9.27 -7.61
CA LEU A 83 17.98 -10.45 -7.00
C LEU A 83 18.46 -10.60 -5.54
N ILE A 84 17.53 -10.59 -4.59
CA ILE A 84 17.79 -10.61 -3.15
C ILE A 84 17.12 -11.84 -2.54
N GLU A 85 17.90 -12.74 -1.95
CA GLU A 85 17.36 -13.92 -1.26
C GLU A 85 16.68 -13.55 0.07
N ILE A 86 15.45 -14.03 0.27
CA ILE A 86 14.69 -13.91 1.51
C ILE A 86 15.27 -14.91 2.52
N THR A 87 16.27 -14.44 3.24
CA THR A 87 16.98 -15.20 4.27
C THR A 87 16.52 -14.76 5.67
N PRO A 88 16.72 -15.60 6.71
CA PRO A 88 16.49 -15.19 8.10
C PRO A 88 17.25 -13.91 8.47
N ALA A 89 18.45 -13.72 7.92
CA ALA A 89 19.26 -12.52 8.14
C ALA A 89 18.63 -11.26 7.52
N LEU A 90 18.12 -11.36 6.28
CA LEU A 90 17.42 -10.25 5.62
C LEU A 90 16.17 -9.86 6.41
N VAL A 91 15.37 -10.86 6.79
CA VAL A 91 14.14 -10.66 7.56
C VAL A 91 14.46 -10.00 8.91
N ALA A 92 15.45 -10.51 9.65
CA ALA A 92 15.90 -9.91 10.90
C ALA A 92 16.43 -8.47 10.71
N GLN A 93 17.11 -8.18 9.61
CA GLN A 93 17.55 -6.83 9.27
C GLN A 93 16.37 -5.90 8.98
N GLN A 94 15.36 -6.36 8.25
CA GLN A 94 14.15 -5.57 7.94
C GLN A 94 13.27 -5.34 9.17
N HIS A 95 13.22 -6.27 10.12
CA HIS A 95 12.54 -6.09 11.41
C HIS A 95 13.34 -5.21 12.38
N GLY A 96 14.67 -5.27 12.32
CA GLY A 96 15.57 -4.51 13.18
C GLY A 96 15.78 -3.05 12.75
N VAL A 97 15.54 -2.73 11.48
CA VAL A 97 15.46 -1.36 10.99
C VAL A 97 13.99 -0.94 11.04
N PRO A 98 13.56 -0.11 12.02
CA PRO A 98 12.31 0.59 11.81
C PRO A 98 12.49 1.34 10.48
N GLN A 99 11.61 1.10 9.52
CA GLN A 99 11.48 1.86 8.26
C GLN A 99 11.32 3.39 8.48
N GLY A 100 11.47 3.85 9.73
CA GLY A 100 11.28 5.19 10.23
C GLY A 100 12.50 5.92 10.75
N VAL A 101 13.78 5.56 10.55
CA VAL A 101 14.84 6.48 11.05
C VAL A 101 14.70 7.91 10.47
N ASN A 102 14.26 8.02 9.22
CA ASN A 102 13.85 9.30 8.61
C ASN A 102 12.37 9.64 8.84
N ALA A 103 11.46 8.67 8.73
CA ALA A 103 10.02 8.94 8.92
C ALA A 103 9.70 9.33 10.38
N ASP A 104 10.34 8.72 11.38
CA ASP A 104 10.27 9.09 12.80
C ASP A 104 10.83 10.50 13.01
N ALA A 105 11.92 10.87 12.32
CA ALA A 105 12.47 12.22 12.42
C ALA A 105 11.49 13.27 11.84
N GLU A 106 10.85 12.97 10.70
CA GLU A 106 9.83 13.83 10.09
C GLU A 106 8.54 13.88 10.93
N ILE A 107 8.07 12.74 11.43
CA ILE A 107 6.89 12.66 12.31
C ILE A 107 7.16 13.41 13.62
N ARG A 108 8.36 13.32 14.19
CA ARG A 108 8.76 14.08 15.38
C ARG A 108 8.72 15.60 15.15
N GLN A 109 8.85 16.10 13.93
CA GLN A 109 8.65 17.53 13.63
C GLN A 109 7.19 17.97 13.80
N LEU A 110 6.24 17.03 13.70
CA LEU A 110 4.84 17.29 14.00
C LEU A 110 4.54 17.24 15.50
N PHE A 111 5.46 16.70 16.30
CA PHE A 111 5.23 16.62 17.74
C PHE A 111 5.24 17.99 18.39
N GLY A 112 4.32 18.18 19.32
CA GLY A 112 4.18 19.45 20.03
C GLY A 112 3.65 19.24 21.43
N LYS A 113 3.98 20.18 22.31
CA LYS A 113 3.27 20.30 23.58
C LYS A 113 2.03 21.14 23.35
N PRO A 114 0.87 20.77 23.93
CA PRO A 114 -0.30 21.64 23.93
C PRO A 114 0.03 22.99 24.56
N HIS A 115 -0.40 24.07 23.91
CA HIS A 115 -0.34 25.43 24.46
C HIS A 115 -1.77 25.98 24.55
N PRO A 116 -2.06 26.87 25.51
CA PRO A 116 -3.35 27.53 25.58
C PRO A 116 -3.68 28.23 24.25
N TYR A 117 -4.97 28.24 23.90
CA TYR A 117 -5.43 28.94 22.72
C TYR A 117 -5.11 30.43 22.82
N THR A 118 -4.56 30.97 21.73
CA THR A 118 -4.36 32.40 21.54
C THR A 118 -5.42 32.94 20.58
N ILE A 119 -6.00 34.07 20.95
CA ILE A 119 -7.03 34.77 20.16
C ILE A 119 -6.44 35.17 18.81
N GLY A 120 -7.21 35.01 17.74
CA GLY A 120 -6.82 35.43 16.40
C GLY A 120 -7.88 36.28 15.70
N PRO A 121 -7.54 36.89 14.55
CA PRO A 121 -8.50 37.63 13.72
C PRO A 121 -9.74 36.79 13.36
N GLY A 122 -10.92 37.40 13.49
CA GLY A 122 -12.20 36.76 13.20
C GLY A 122 -12.84 36.01 14.36
N ASP A 123 -12.11 35.73 15.45
CA ASP A 123 -12.71 35.17 16.67
C ASP A 123 -13.76 36.13 17.24
N VAL A 124 -14.75 35.57 17.95
CA VAL A 124 -15.78 36.35 18.64
C VAL A 124 -15.56 36.22 20.14
N LEU A 125 -15.37 37.34 20.82
CA LEU A 125 -15.13 37.41 22.25
C LEU A 125 -16.42 37.78 23.00
N GLY A 126 -16.73 37.01 24.03
CA GLY A 126 -17.68 37.40 25.07
C GLY A 126 -16.95 38.15 26.16
N ILE A 127 -17.30 39.43 26.34
CA ILE A 127 -16.72 40.29 27.37
C ILE A 127 -17.85 40.67 28.33
N ILE A 128 -17.66 40.34 29.60
CA ILE A 128 -18.60 40.65 30.67
C ILE A 128 -17.85 41.43 31.75
N VAL A 129 -18.31 42.65 32.02
CA VAL A 129 -17.87 43.52 33.10
C VAL A 129 -18.89 43.41 34.23
N TRP A 130 -18.47 42.89 35.37
CA TRP A 130 -19.33 42.78 36.56
C TRP A 130 -19.67 44.15 37.13
N ASP A 131 -20.85 44.25 37.74
CA ASP A 131 -21.43 45.49 38.29
C ASP A 131 -21.61 46.64 37.28
N HIS A 132 -21.46 46.36 35.98
CA HIS A 132 -21.59 47.32 34.89
C HIS A 132 -22.40 46.73 33.71
N PRO A 133 -23.71 46.44 33.91
CA PRO A 133 -24.56 45.85 32.87
C PRO A 133 -24.65 46.71 31.59
N GLU A 134 -24.44 48.01 31.69
CA GLU A 134 -24.39 48.95 30.57
C GLU A 134 -23.21 48.68 29.61
N LEU A 135 -22.16 48.00 30.09
CA LEU A 135 -21.01 47.60 29.27
C LEU A 135 -21.16 46.20 28.66
N ASN A 136 -22.15 45.45 29.13
CA ASN A 136 -22.43 44.08 28.73
C ASN A 136 -23.47 44.00 27.62
N LEU A 137 -23.67 45.09 26.88
CA LEU A 137 -24.54 45.12 25.71
C LEU A 137 -23.75 44.61 24.51
N PRO A 138 -23.86 43.33 24.12
CA PRO A 138 -23.58 43.00 22.75
C PRO A 138 -24.66 43.73 21.96
N THR A 139 -24.28 44.61 21.04
CA THR A 139 -25.26 45.21 20.15
C THR A 139 -25.98 44.05 19.47
N THR A 140 -27.23 43.80 19.85
CA THR A 140 -28.16 43.08 19.00
C THR A 140 -28.08 43.81 17.68
N GLN A 141 -27.53 43.13 16.66
CA GLN A 141 -27.72 43.63 15.32
C GLN A 141 -29.23 43.76 15.15
N MET A 142 -29.62 45.01 15.06
CA MET A 142 -30.94 45.50 14.77
C MET A 142 -31.29 44.98 13.37
N THR A 143 -31.69 43.72 13.24
CA THR A 143 -32.71 43.36 12.25
C THR A 143 -34.01 43.94 12.80
N GLY A 144 -34.16 45.24 12.60
CA GLY A 144 -35.41 45.93 12.84
C GLY A 144 -36.49 45.33 11.94
N GLY A 145 -37.61 44.93 12.57
CA GLY A 145 -38.94 45.01 11.98
C GLY A 145 -39.32 43.93 10.98
N GLY A 146 -40.10 42.96 11.45
CA GLY A 146 -40.85 42.07 10.57
C GLY A 146 -41.57 40.98 11.34
N ALA A 147 -42.67 41.32 12.01
CA ALA A 147 -43.68 40.32 12.34
C ALA A 147 -44.18 39.70 11.03
N GLY A 148 -43.91 38.40 10.83
CA GLY A 148 -44.51 37.60 9.76
C GLY A 148 -43.48 36.89 8.88
N GLY A 149 -43.55 35.55 8.86
CA GLY A 149 -43.03 34.73 7.75
C GLY A 149 -41.89 33.78 8.13
N ASP A 150 -42.28 32.53 8.39
CA ASP A 150 -41.62 31.28 8.03
C ASP A 150 -40.12 31.11 8.36
N GLY A 151 -39.87 30.37 9.44
CA GLY A 151 -38.54 29.94 9.81
C GLY A 151 -37.95 28.92 8.85
N VAL A 152 -36.79 29.27 8.27
CA VAL A 152 -35.67 28.36 7.98
C VAL A 152 -34.38 29.20 7.99
N GLY A 153 -33.42 28.87 8.88
CA GLY A 153 -32.01 29.25 8.69
C GLY A 153 -31.43 30.44 9.46
N ALA A 154 -31.97 30.83 10.62
CA ALA A 154 -31.30 31.81 11.49
C ALA A 154 -30.02 31.20 12.08
N SER A 155 -28.90 31.36 11.37
CA SER A 155 -27.57 31.15 11.92
C SER A 155 -27.45 32.05 13.14
N SER A 156 -27.34 31.46 14.33
CA SER A 156 -27.12 32.21 15.57
C SER A 156 -25.79 32.94 15.45
N VAL A 157 -25.82 34.20 15.02
CA VAL A 157 -24.65 35.07 15.03
C VAL A 157 -24.21 35.13 16.49
N ALA A 158 -23.02 34.61 16.79
CA ALA A 158 -22.48 34.64 18.14
C ALA A 158 -22.47 36.09 18.64
N THR A 159 -23.25 36.33 19.68
CA THR A 159 -23.53 37.65 20.24
C THR A 159 -22.31 38.10 21.05
N GLY A 160 -21.34 38.75 20.41
CA GLY A 160 -20.09 39.17 21.03
C GLY A 160 -19.25 40.14 20.18
N TYR A 161 -18.05 40.45 20.67
CA TYR A 161 -17.11 41.38 20.04
C TYR A 161 -16.20 40.63 19.06
N THR A 162 -16.31 40.94 17.77
CA THR A 162 -15.48 40.29 16.75
C THR A 162 -14.09 40.93 16.70
N VAL A 163 -13.04 40.10 16.67
CA VAL A 163 -11.66 40.53 16.45
C VAL A 163 -11.48 40.89 14.98
N ASP A 164 -11.04 42.12 14.70
CA ASP A 164 -10.83 42.60 13.33
C ASP A 164 -9.61 41.93 12.65
N ALA A 165 -9.41 42.23 11.36
CA ALA A 165 -8.30 41.70 10.57
C ALA A 165 -6.91 42.14 11.09
N ASN A 166 -6.84 43.26 11.81
CA ASN A 166 -5.63 43.77 12.44
C ASN A 166 -5.42 43.20 13.85
N GLY A 167 -6.29 42.31 14.31
CA GLY A 167 -6.21 41.67 15.62
C GLY A 167 -6.73 42.50 16.78
N ASN A 168 -7.54 43.52 16.51
CA ASN A 168 -8.08 44.42 17.53
C ASN A 168 -9.57 44.17 17.82
N VAL A 169 -9.99 44.59 19.00
CA VAL A 169 -11.39 44.65 19.41
C VAL A 169 -11.70 46.05 19.89
N GLN A 170 -12.81 46.62 19.40
CA GLN A 170 -13.35 47.88 19.89
C GLN A 170 -14.27 47.59 21.09
N PHE A 171 -13.99 48.23 22.22
CA PHE A 171 -14.80 48.10 23.42
C PHE A 171 -15.04 49.48 24.05
N ALA A 172 -16.21 49.67 24.68
CA ALA A 172 -16.57 50.95 25.29
C ALA A 172 -15.55 51.35 26.38
N TYR A 173 -15.16 52.62 26.39
CA TYR A 173 -14.13 53.25 27.24
C TYR A 173 -12.69 52.71 27.07
N ALA A 174 -12.51 51.40 26.83
CA ALA A 174 -11.20 50.83 26.55
C ALA A 174 -10.67 51.14 25.13
N GLY A 175 -11.55 51.57 24.21
CA GLY A 175 -11.21 51.93 22.85
C GLY A 175 -10.84 50.70 22.00
N LEU A 176 -9.92 50.90 21.06
CA LEU A 176 -9.38 49.85 20.22
C LEU A 176 -8.24 49.13 20.96
N VAL A 177 -8.40 47.85 21.25
CA VAL A 177 -7.43 47.05 21.99
C VAL A 177 -6.95 45.86 21.17
N HIS A 178 -5.64 45.73 21.01
CA HIS A 178 -5.03 44.60 20.33
C HIS A 178 -5.07 43.35 21.23
N VAL A 179 -5.75 42.30 20.76
CA VAL A 179 -5.97 41.05 21.50
C VAL A 179 -5.45 39.83 20.77
N ALA A 180 -5.12 39.94 19.48
CA ALA A 180 -4.54 38.83 18.72
C ALA A 180 -3.20 38.38 19.33
N GLY A 181 -2.98 37.07 19.35
CA GLY A 181 -1.80 36.45 19.95
C GLY A 181 -1.86 36.32 21.47
N LEU A 182 -2.82 36.95 22.16
CA LEU A 182 -3.00 36.83 23.60
C LEU A 182 -3.86 35.62 23.97
N THR A 183 -3.60 35.03 25.12
CA THR A 183 -4.55 34.10 25.76
C THR A 183 -5.73 34.87 26.37
N GLU A 184 -6.84 34.19 26.67
CA GLU A 184 -7.99 34.83 27.33
C GLU A 184 -7.61 35.57 28.62
N ALA A 185 -6.72 34.96 29.42
CA ALA A 185 -6.24 35.54 30.67
C ALA A 185 -5.41 36.81 30.44
N GLN A 186 -4.53 36.80 29.43
CA GLN A 186 -3.71 37.96 29.06
C GLN A 186 -4.58 39.09 28.48
N ALA A 187 -5.53 38.76 27.60
CA ALA A 187 -6.47 39.70 27.04
C ALA A 187 -7.36 40.32 28.13
N SER A 188 -7.87 39.52 29.07
CA SER A 188 -8.65 40.01 30.21
C SER A 188 -7.85 40.99 31.07
N ALA A 189 -6.60 40.67 31.40
CA ALA A 189 -5.74 41.56 32.17
C ALA A 189 -5.45 42.88 31.44
N LEU A 190 -5.22 42.81 30.12
CA LEU A 190 -5.01 43.99 29.28
C LEU A 190 -6.25 44.89 29.24
N MET A 191 -7.42 44.31 29.01
CA MET A 191 -8.70 45.01 28.97
C MET A 191 -9.03 45.63 30.32
N THR A 192 -8.82 44.91 31.42
CA THR A 192 -9.03 45.40 32.79
C THR A 192 -8.18 46.64 33.07
N ARG A 193 -6.90 46.63 32.66
CA ARG A 193 -6.00 47.78 32.82
C ARG A 193 -6.48 49.00 32.03
N ARG A 194 -6.89 48.80 30.78
CA ARG A 194 -7.43 49.88 29.92
C ARG A 194 -8.73 50.46 30.49
N LEU A 195 -9.62 49.60 30.97
CA LEU A 195 -10.90 50.01 31.53
C LEU A 195 -10.75 50.72 32.88
N GLY A 196 -9.69 50.44 33.63
CA GLY A 196 -9.38 51.04 34.92
C GLY A 196 -9.16 52.57 34.90
N GLU A 197 -8.93 53.16 33.72
CA GLU A 197 -8.86 54.61 33.53
C GLU A 197 -10.22 55.29 33.69
N TYR A 198 -11.31 54.56 33.42
CA TYR A 198 -12.68 55.10 33.37
C TYR A 198 -13.61 54.45 34.40
N VAL A 199 -13.35 53.18 34.76
CA VAL A 199 -14.13 52.40 35.71
C VAL A 199 -13.30 52.11 36.95
N ARG A 200 -13.86 52.34 38.15
CA ARG A 200 -13.15 52.08 39.40
C ARG A 200 -13.15 50.58 39.71
N LYS A 201 -11.96 49.97 39.79
CA LYS A 201 -11.76 48.53 40.12
C LYS A 201 -12.63 47.57 39.25
N PRO A 202 -12.53 47.64 37.91
CA PRO A 202 -13.35 46.81 37.04
C PRO A 202 -13.03 45.33 37.26
N GLN A 203 -14.06 44.50 37.30
CA GLN A 203 -13.95 43.04 37.30
C GLN A 203 -14.43 42.52 35.94
N LEU A 204 -13.53 41.92 35.17
CA LEU A 204 -13.79 41.55 33.77
C LEU A 204 -13.59 40.04 33.56
N SER A 205 -14.56 39.43 32.89
CA SER A 205 -14.49 38.07 32.37
C SER A 205 -14.46 38.11 30.84
N LEU A 206 -13.46 37.47 30.23
CA LEU A 206 -13.31 37.37 28.78
C LEU A 206 -13.25 35.90 28.39
N ARG A 207 -14.06 35.52 27.41
CA ARG A 207 -14.11 34.16 26.84
C ARG A 207 -14.21 34.24 25.32
N VAL A 208 -13.61 33.29 24.61
CA VAL A 208 -13.88 33.11 23.18
C VAL A 208 -15.24 32.42 23.04
N GLN A 209 -16.22 33.11 22.48
CA GLN A 209 -17.55 32.55 22.18
C GLN A 209 -17.56 31.75 20.88
N ALA A 210 -16.82 32.22 19.87
CA ALA A 210 -16.69 31.51 18.61
C ALA A 210 -15.24 31.52 18.13
N TYR A 211 -14.67 30.32 18.01
CA TYR A 211 -13.35 30.07 17.44
C TYR A 211 -13.47 30.07 15.92
N ARG A 212 -12.90 31.07 15.25
CA ARG A 212 -13.03 31.25 13.79
C ARG A 212 -11.70 31.53 13.11
N SER A 213 -10.69 31.90 13.88
CA SER A 213 -9.37 32.28 13.38
C SER A 213 -8.51 31.10 12.96
N LYS A 214 -8.69 29.92 13.58
CA LYS A 214 -7.84 28.74 13.34
C LYS A 214 -8.63 27.51 12.93
N ARG A 215 -8.15 26.80 11.91
CA ARG A 215 -8.83 25.63 11.33
C ARG A 215 -7.83 24.60 10.78
N VAL A 216 -8.22 23.33 10.81
CA VAL A 216 -7.54 22.23 10.13
C VAL A 216 -8.50 21.62 9.12
N TYR A 217 -7.97 21.12 8.01
CA TYR A 217 -8.77 20.48 6.96
C TYR A 217 -8.61 18.97 7.06
N LEU A 218 -9.73 18.25 7.18
CA LEU A 218 -9.74 16.79 7.12
C LEU A 218 -10.38 16.32 5.82
N ASP A 219 -9.69 15.42 5.11
CA ASP A 219 -10.12 14.86 3.84
C ASP A 219 -9.91 13.34 3.79
N GLY A 220 -10.60 12.67 2.87
CA GLY A 220 -10.48 11.24 2.59
C GLY A 220 -11.36 10.37 3.48
N GLU A 221 -10.83 9.22 3.88
CA GLU A 221 -11.57 8.12 4.52
C GLU A 221 -11.85 8.33 6.02
N VAL A 222 -12.58 9.40 6.32
CA VAL A 222 -13.18 9.69 7.62
C VAL A 222 -14.70 9.81 7.46
N ARG A 223 -15.48 9.65 8.55
CA ARG A 223 -16.94 9.65 8.45
C ARG A 223 -17.52 11.00 8.02
N SER A 224 -16.93 12.09 8.51
CA SER A 224 -17.37 13.46 8.25
C SER A 224 -16.18 14.32 7.83
N PRO A 225 -15.75 14.24 6.55
CA PRO A 225 -14.68 15.09 6.03
C PRO A 225 -15.11 16.55 6.01
N GLY A 226 -14.14 17.45 6.13
CA GLY A 226 -14.38 18.89 6.13
C GLY A 226 -13.48 19.67 7.07
N LEU A 227 -13.86 20.92 7.28
CA LEU A 227 -13.14 21.87 8.14
C LEU A 227 -13.40 21.56 9.61
N GLN A 228 -12.32 21.44 10.37
CA GLN A 228 -12.35 21.26 11.83
C GLN A 228 -11.79 22.51 12.50
N ILE A 229 -12.55 23.08 13.43
CA ILE A 229 -12.19 24.30 14.15
C ILE A 229 -11.22 23.97 15.28
N VAL A 230 -10.13 24.74 15.39
CA VAL A 230 -9.19 24.65 16.52
C VAL A 230 -9.69 25.55 17.65
N ASN A 231 -9.92 24.96 18.83
CA ASN A 231 -10.45 25.64 20.01
C ASN A 231 -9.43 25.62 21.17
N ASP A 232 -9.92 25.83 22.40
CA ASP A 232 -9.17 25.74 23.66
C ASP A 232 -8.71 24.33 24.02
N LEU A 233 -9.29 23.30 23.39
CA LEU A 233 -8.79 21.94 23.47
C LEU A 233 -7.65 21.70 22.47
N PRO A 234 -6.60 20.95 22.85
CA PRO A 234 -5.49 20.64 21.96
C PRO A 234 -5.97 19.83 20.74
N MET A 235 -5.82 20.40 19.54
CA MET A 235 -6.14 19.72 18.29
C MET A 235 -5.01 18.74 17.92
N THR A 236 -5.09 17.51 18.42
CA THR A 236 -4.17 16.43 18.05
C THR A 236 -4.65 15.68 16.80
N LEU A 237 -3.78 14.89 16.16
CA LEU A 237 -4.18 14.08 15.01
C LEU A 237 -5.34 13.12 15.34
N PRO A 238 -5.30 12.34 16.44
CA PRO A 238 -6.45 11.52 16.84
C PRO A 238 -7.71 12.36 17.13
N GLU A 239 -7.58 13.47 17.85
CA GLU A 239 -8.71 14.36 18.16
C GLU A 239 -9.41 14.86 16.90
N ALA A 240 -8.65 15.25 15.87
CA ALA A 240 -9.22 15.72 14.61
C ALA A 240 -10.01 14.61 13.90
N ILE A 241 -9.47 13.39 13.88
CA ILE A 241 -10.13 12.22 13.30
C ILE A 241 -11.40 11.86 14.08
N ASP A 242 -11.35 11.90 15.41
CA ASP A 242 -12.49 11.60 16.28
C ASP A 242 -13.61 12.65 16.13
N ARG A 243 -13.27 13.94 16.02
CA ARG A 243 -14.22 15.00 15.68
C ARG A 243 -14.86 14.83 14.29
N ALA A 244 -14.12 14.24 13.35
CA ALA A 244 -14.65 13.81 12.05
C ALA A 244 -15.46 12.50 12.12
N GLY A 245 -15.78 11.99 13.32
CA GLY A 245 -16.57 10.78 13.53
C GLY A 245 -15.77 9.47 13.43
N GLY A 246 -14.44 9.55 13.37
CA GLY A 246 -13.53 8.42 13.23
C GLY A 246 -13.29 8.00 11.78
N PHE A 247 -12.46 6.97 11.61
CA PHE A 247 -12.17 6.36 10.32
C PHE A 247 -13.40 5.66 9.71
N THR A 248 -13.49 5.63 8.38
CA THR A 248 -14.41 4.72 7.67
C THR A 248 -13.92 3.27 7.77
N ALA A 249 -14.76 2.31 7.39
CA ALA A 249 -14.36 0.89 7.32
C ALA A 249 -13.32 0.61 6.21
N THR A 250 -13.22 1.51 5.23
CA THR A 250 -12.33 1.42 4.07
C THR A 250 -11.06 2.27 4.23
N ALA A 251 -10.84 2.87 5.39
CA ALA A 251 -9.69 3.72 5.66
C ALA A 251 -8.39 2.91 5.83
N ASP A 252 -7.29 3.40 5.26
CA ASP A 252 -5.95 2.91 5.55
C ASP A 252 -5.33 3.74 6.69
N ARG A 253 -5.34 3.18 7.90
CA ARG A 253 -4.81 3.86 9.11
C ARG A 253 -3.27 3.96 9.09
N SER A 254 -2.61 3.24 8.19
CA SER A 254 -1.17 3.33 7.99
C SER A 254 -0.76 4.48 7.05
N GLN A 255 -1.73 5.09 6.37
CA GLN A 255 -1.51 6.12 5.35
C GLN A 255 -2.33 7.38 5.65
N VAL A 256 -2.03 7.98 6.80
CA VAL A 256 -2.55 9.29 7.16
C VAL A 256 -1.50 10.35 6.83
N SER A 257 -1.75 11.17 5.81
CA SER A 257 -0.82 12.24 5.43
C SER A 257 -1.20 13.54 6.14
N VAL A 258 -0.22 14.16 6.81
CA VAL A 258 -0.35 15.49 7.41
C VAL A 258 0.49 16.45 6.59
N THR A 259 -0.15 17.45 5.99
CA THR A 259 0.49 18.48 5.19
C THR A 259 0.50 19.80 5.96
N ARG A 260 1.70 20.35 6.17
CA ARG A 260 1.94 21.62 6.86
C ARG A 260 2.79 22.51 5.96
N GLY A 261 2.17 23.54 5.39
CA GLY A 261 2.79 24.33 4.32
C GLY A 261 3.13 23.42 3.13
N ASP A 262 4.37 23.44 2.66
CA ASP A 262 4.83 22.64 1.52
C ASP A 262 5.34 21.23 1.90
N LYS A 263 5.25 20.85 3.17
CA LYS A 263 5.75 19.56 3.66
C LYS A 263 4.59 18.62 3.97
N THR A 264 4.61 17.44 3.33
CA THR A 264 3.70 16.33 3.63
C THR A 264 4.46 15.22 4.34
N VAL A 265 3.97 14.83 5.51
CA VAL A 265 4.51 13.71 6.30
C VAL A 265 3.46 12.61 6.36
N ASN A 266 3.84 11.39 6.00
CA ASN A 266 2.96 10.23 6.14
C ASN A 266 3.12 9.61 7.53
N VAL A 267 2.00 9.40 8.20
CA VAL A 267 1.90 8.85 9.54
C VAL A 267 1.19 7.51 9.48
N SER A 268 1.82 6.48 10.03
CA SER A 268 1.18 5.20 10.30
C SER A 268 0.79 5.11 11.77
N LEU A 269 -0.49 5.24 12.08
CA LEU A 269 -0.99 5.14 13.46
C LEU A 269 -0.69 3.75 14.06
N PRO A 270 -0.92 2.62 13.35
CA PRO A 270 -0.58 1.30 13.86
C PRO A 270 0.90 1.14 14.19
N ALA A 271 1.81 1.69 13.36
CA ALA A 271 3.24 1.61 13.59
C ALA A 271 3.67 2.43 14.82
N LEU A 272 3.11 3.63 15.00
CA LEU A 272 3.37 4.45 16.20
C LEU A 272 2.96 3.74 17.48
N ILE A 273 1.76 3.16 17.50
CA ILE A 273 1.23 2.42 18.65
C ILE A 273 2.10 1.20 18.95
N ALA A 274 2.48 0.43 17.91
CA ALA A 274 3.36 -0.73 18.06
C ALA A 274 4.74 -0.35 18.61
N ALA A 275 5.24 0.84 18.26
CA ALA A 275 6.49 1.40 18.78
C ALA A 275 6.36 2.06 20.18
N GLY A 276 5.17 2.03 20.79
CA GLY A 276 4.92 2.69 22.09
C GLY A 276 4.91 4.22 22.02
N VAL A 277 4.80 4.80 20.83
CA VAL A 277 4.76 6.25 20.62
C VAL A 277 3.30 6.70 20.58
N ASN A 278 2.93 7.61 21.48
CA ASN A 278 1.56 8.12 21.56
C ASN A 278 1.23 9.03 20.35
N PRO A 279 0.24 8.69 19.49
CA PRO A 279 -0.16 9.52 18.36
C PRO A 279 -0.70 10.91 18.77
N SER A 280 -1.20 11.07 19.99
CA SER A 280 -1.67 12.36 20.52
C SER A 280 -0.54 13.38 20.71
N ASN A 281 0.73 12.97 20.58
CA ASN A 281 1.84 13.91 20.53
C ASN A 281 1.86 14.73 19.24
N ILE A 282 1.22 14.25 18.17
CA ILE A 282 1.09 14.95 16.88
C ILE A 282 0.06 16.07 17.06
N LEU A 283 0.56 17.30 17.20
CA LEU A 283 -0.28 18.49 17.40
C LEU A 283 -0.48 19.19 16.06
N LEU A 284 -1.74 19.29 15.64
CA LEU A 284 -2.12 20.02 14.43
C LEU A 284 -2.15 21.52 14.71
N ARG A 285 -1.89 22.29 13.65
CA ARG A 285 -1.82 23.75 13.67
C ARG A 285 -2.76 24.30 12.61
N ASP A 286 -3.05 25.59 12.73
CA ASP A 286 -3.84 26.30 11.74
C ASP A 286 -3.27 26.10 10.32
N GLY A 287 -4.16 25.80 9.38
CA GLY A 287 -3.83 25.54 7.98
C GLY A 287 -3.35 24.12 7.66
N ASP A 288 -3.16 23.24 8.65
CA ASP A 288 -2.78 21.85 8.39
C ASP A 288 -3.89 21.11 7.60
N LEU A 289 -3.49 20.31 6.62
CA LEU A 289 -4.36 19.39 5.86
C LEU A 289 -4.03 17.95 6.26
N VAL A 290 -5.00 17.26 6.84
CA VAL A 290 -4.94 15.85 7.15
C VAL A 290 -5.76 15.08 6.12
N ARG A 291 -5.12 14.14 5.44
CA ARG A 291 -5.79 13.27 4.47
C ARG A 291 -5.60 11.81 4.83
N VAL A 292 -6.71 11.08 4.93
CA VAL A 292 -6.73 9.64 5.17
C VAL A 292 -6.97 8.93 3.85
N ARG A 293 -6.06 8.04 3.45
CA ARG A 293 -6.20 7.29 2.20
C ARG A 293 -7.14 6.09 2.35
N ALA A 294 -7.66 5.62 1.22
CA ALA A 294 -8.40 4.37 1.17
C ALA A 294 -7.48 3.16 1.19
N ALA A 295 -7.88 2.13 1.93
CA ALA A 295 -7.25 0.81 1.93
C ALA A 295 -7.18 0.24 0.51
N SER A 296 -8.17 0.54 -0.34
CA SER A 296 -8.16 0.13 -1.74
C SER A 296 -6.97 0.68 -2.56
N ASP A 297 -6.25 1.70 -2.09
CA ASP A 297 -5.00 2.14 -2.73
C ASP A 297 -3.79 1.27 -2.37
N ALA A 298 -3.89 0.51 -1.27
CA ALA A 298 -2.85 -0.34 -0.74
C ALA A 298 -3.05 -1.78 -1.23
N LYS A 299 -2.72 -2.03 -2.51
CA LYS A 299 -2.90 -3.35 -3.15
C LYS A 299 -1.58 -4.09 -3.36
N VAL A 300 -1.63 -5.41 -3.31
CA VAL A 300 -0.59 -6.35 -3.74
C VAL A 300 -1.18 -7.24 -4.83
N PHE A 301 -0.37 -7.62 -5.80
CA PHE A 301 -0.79 -8.50 -6.89
C PHE A 301 -0.14 -9.86 -6.72
N VAL A 302 -0.93 -10.92 -6.63
CA VAL A 302 -0.42 -12.30 -6.57
C VAL A 302 -0.74 -13.00 -7.88
N LEU A 303 0.31 -13.41 -8.60
CA LEU A 303 0.28 -13.95 -9.95
C LEU A 303 1.06 -15.27 -10.06
N GLY A 304 0.88 -15.97 -11.17
CA GLY A 304 1.59 -17.21 -11.46
C GLY A 304 0.87 -18.46 -10.94
N GLU A 305 1.63 -19.50 -10.60
CA GLU A 305 1.11 -20.82 -10.21
C GLU A 305 0.69 -20.89 -8.73
N VAL A 306 -0.22 -20.01 -8.35
CA VAL A 306 -0.98 -20.11 -7.10
C VAL A 306 -2.34 -20.74 -7.35
N SER A 307 -2.99 -21.26 -6.31
CA SER A 307 -4.32 -21.86 -6.44
C SER A 307 -5.36 -20.87 -7.01
N ARG A 308 -5.30 -19.59 -6.59
CA ARG A 308 -6.20 -18.53 -7.05
C ARG A 308 -5.47 -17.19 -7.18
N PRO A 309 -4.97 -16.82 -8.37
CA PRO A 309 -4.38 -15.51 -8.60
C PRO A 309 -5.37 -14.39 -8.26
N ALA A 310 -4.94 -13.40 -7.49
CA ALA A 310 -5.81 -12.35 -6.99
C ALA A 310 -5.06 -11.05 -6.70
N THR A 311 -5.81 -9.95 -6.63
CA THR A 311 -5.33 -8.69 -6.05
C THR A 311 -5.78 -8.62 -4.61
N LEU A 312 -4.83 -8.51 -3.68
CA LEU A 312 -5.08 -8.44 -2.25
C LEU A 312 -4.90 -7.01 -1.76
N THR A 313 -5.57 -6.67 -0.66
CA THR A 313 -5.52 -5.34 -0.05
C THR A 313 -4.79 -5.44 1.28
N LEU A 314 -3.80 -4.58 1.53
CA LEU A 314 -3.12 -4.53 2.82
C LEU A 314 -4.09 -4.05 3.90
N THR A 315 -4.03 -4.68 5.06
CA THR A 315 -4.81 -4.26 6.23
C THR A 315 -3.94 -3.43 7.14
N ASP A 316 -4.30 -2.15 7.34
CA ASP A 316 -3.51 -1.22 8.15
C ASP A 316 -2.03 -1.17 7.72
N GLY A 317 -1.79 -1.21 6.41
CA GLY A 317 -0.46 -1.17 5.80
C GLY A 317 0.40 -2.40 6.03
N ARG A 318 -0.19 -3.51 6.48
CA ARG A 318 0.50 -4.76 6.75
C ARG A 318 -0.09 -5.89 5.91
N MET A 319 0.79 -6.74 5.41
CA MET A 319 0.51 -8.04 4.80
C MET A 319 1.84 -8.78 4.70
N SER A 320 1.91 -10.04 5.12
CA SER A 320 3.10 -10.85 4.90
C SER A 320 3.05 -11.58 3.55
N LEU A 321 4.21 -12.01 3.04
CA LEU A 321 4.24 -12.90 1.87
C LEU A 321 3.50 -14.21 2.16
N GLY A 322 3.66 -14.73 3.38
CA GLY A 322 2.95 -15.91 3.85
C GLY A 322 1.43 -15.75 3.82
N GLU A 323 0.92 -14.63 4.35
CA GLU A 323 -0.50 -14.28 4.33
C GLU A 323 -1.02 -14.15 2.90
N ALA A 324 -0.30 -13.45 2.02
CA ALA A 324 -0.71 -13.29 0.62
C ALA A 324 -0.79 -14.63 -0.14
N LEU A 325 0.17 -15.53 0.09
CA LEU A 325 0.11 -16.88 -0.47
C LEU A 325 -1.02 -17.70 0.16
N GLY A 326 -1.25 -17.58 1.47
CA GLY A 326 -2.34 -18.24 2.18
C GLY A 326 -3.73 -17.84 1.65
N ASP A 327 -3.98 -16.53 1.51
CA ASP A 327 -5.24 -15.97 1.01
C ASP A 327 -5.55 -16.39 -0.43
N THR A 328 -4.50 -16.59 -1.24
CA THR A 328 -4.63 -17.12 -2.61
C THR A 328 -4.73 -18.64 -2.67
N GLY A 329 -4.79 -19.33 -1.53
CA GLY A 329 -4.95 -20.78 -1.44
C GLY A 329 -3.63 -21.55 -1.60
N GLY A 330 -2.50 -20.89 -1.37
CA GLY A 330 -1.16 -21.46 -1.45
C GLY A 330 -0.61 -21.59 -2.87
N VAL A 331 0.65 -22.03 -2.94
CA VAL A 331 1.30 -22.43 -4.19
C VAL A 331 0.69 -23.73 -4.71
N SER A 332 0.49 -23.83 -6.03
CA SER A 332 -0.09 -25.03 -6.63
C SER A 332 0.85 -26.23 -6.49
N GLN A 333 0.42 -27.27 -5.77
CA GLN A 333 1.26 -28.47 -5.57
C GLN A 333 1.56 -29.26 -6.85
N TYR A 334 0.75 -29.06 -7.90
CA TYR A 334 0.87 -29.80 -9.16
C TYR A 334 1.63 -29.03 -10.23
N THR A 335 1.51 -27.70 -10.22
CA THR A 335 1.99 -26.85 -11.33
C THR A 335 3.07 -25.86 -10.94
N SER A 336 3.20 -25.52 -9.66
CA SER A 336 4.22 -24.58 -9.19
C SER A 336 5.58 -25.24 -9.05
N ASP A 337 6.63 -24.44 -9.19
CA ASP A 337 7.92 -24.73 -8.56
C ASP A 337 7.97 -23.98 -7.23
N ALA A 338 7.82 -24.72 -6.12
CA ALA A 338 7.84 -24.14 -4.79
C ALA A 338 9.18 -23.45 -4.46
N ARG A 339 10.26 -23.74 -5.20
CA ARG A 339 11.55 -23.07 -5.03
C ARG A 339 11.58 -21.66 -5.62
N GLN A 340 10.62 -21.31 -6.48
CA GLN A 340 10.65 -20.14 -7.33
C GLN A 340 9.52 -19.17 -6.99
N VAL A 341 9.55 -18.66 -5.75
CA VAL A 341 8.62 -17.62 -5.28
C VAL A 341 9.33 -16.28 -5.30
N PHE A 342 8.77 -15.32 -6.01
CA PHE A 342 9.36 -14.00 -6.20
C PHE A 342 8.46 -12.88 -5.69
N VAL A 343 9.06 -11.83 -5.14
CA VAL A 343 8.41 -10.54 -4.87
C VAL A 343 9.11 -9.46 -5.67
N VAL A 344 8.42 -8.85 -6.62
CA VAL A 344 8.92 -7.73 -7.40
C VAL A 344 8.43 -6.44 -6.75
N ARG A 345 9.39 -5.66 -6.24
CA ARG A 345 9.18 -4.38 -5.56
C ARG A 345 9.77 -3.25 -6.38
N ARG A 346 9.18 -2.06 -6.31
CA ARG A 346 9.79 -0.86 -6.89
C ARG A 346 10.89 -0.33 -5.96
N GLY A 347 12.14 -0.46 -6.37
CA GLY A 347 13.30 0.09 -5.68
C GLY A 347 13.61 1.55 -6.04
N PRO A 348 14.71 2.09 -5.48
CA PRO A 348 15.16 3.45 -5.73
C PRO A 348 15.38 3.75 -7.22
N GLY A 349 15.07 4.97 -7.65
CA GLY A 349 15.23 5.36 -9.07
C GLY A 349 14.27 4.61 -10.02
N ASN A 350 13.16 4.07 -9.51
CA ASN A 350 12.17 3.30 -10.26
C ASN A 350 12.75 1.99 -10.86
N ARG A 351 13.86 1.49 -10.31
CA ARG A 351 14.43 0.19 -10.69
C ARG A 351 13.74 -0.93 -9.90
N PRO A 352 13.29 -2.02 -10.55
CA PRO A 352 12.69 -3.14 -9.82
C PRO A 352 13.73 -3.85 -8.97
N GLN A 353 13.38 -4.15 -7.72
CA GLN A 353 14.11 -5.07 -6.84
C GLN A 353 13.32 -6.38 -6.78
N VAL A 354 14.02 -7.49 -6.91
CA VAL A 354 13.39 -8.82 -6.93
C VAL A 354 13.84 -9.58 -5.71
N TYR A 355 12.91 -9.92 -4.84
CA TYR A 355 13.16 -10.82 -3.72
C TYR A 355 12.78 -12.24 -4.10
N HIS A 356 13.57 -13.21 -3.66
CA HIS A 356 13.37 -14.61 -3.97
C HIS A 356 13.27 -15.43 -2.69
N LEU A 357 12.30 -16.34 -2.62
CA LEU A 357 12.12 -17.29 -1.53
C LEU A 357 12.11 -18.70 -2.10
N ASP A 358 13.05 -19.52 -1.64
CA ASP A 358 12.99 -20.96 -1.82
C ASP A 358 11.97 -21.56 -0.85
N GLY A 359 10.74 -21.81 -1.34
CA GLY A 359 9.63 -22.42 -0.61
C GLY A 359 9.64 -23.94 -0.54
N SER A 360 10.75 -24.61 -0.87
CA SER A 360 10.83 -26.08 -0.84
C SER A 360 10.69 -26.70 0.55
N SER A 361 10.86 -25.91 1.61
CA SER A 361 10.76 -26.36 2.99
C SER A 361 9.58 -25.72 3.73
N PRO A 362 8.93 -26.43 4.67
CA PRO A 362 7.95 -25.84 5.57
C PRO A 362 8.49 -24.64 6.37
N ALA A 363 9.79 -24.62 6.68
CA ALA A 363 10.44 -23.52 7.38
C ALA A 363 10.48 -22.23 6.53
N SER A 364 10.50 -22.35 5.21
CA SER A 364 10.46 -21.21 4.29
C SER A 364 9.14 -20.45 4.37
N PHE A 365 8.03 -21.12 4.71
CA PHE A 365 6.75 -20.45 4.96
C PHE A 365 6.78 -19.60 6.24
N ALA A 366 7.53 -20.00 7.26
CA ALA A 366 7.75 -19.17 8.44
C ALA A 366 8.57 -17.91 8.11
N LEU A 367 9.50 -17.99 7.15
CA LEU A 367 10.20 -16.83 6.62
C LEU A 367 9.29 -15.94 5.78
N ALA A 368 8.43 -16.53 4.95
CA ALA A 368 7.43 -15.81 4.17
C ALA A 368 6.49 -15.00 5.07
N ASP A 369 6.07 -15.56 6.20
CA ASP A 369 5.19 -14.87 7.15
C ASP A 369 5.87 -13.68 7.83
N GLN A 370 7.20 -13.71 7.94
CA GLN A 370 7.97 -12.61 8.49
C GLN A 370 8.39 -11.59 7.43
N PHE A 371 8.21 -11.86 6.13
CA PHE A 371 8.58 -10.92 5.06
C PHE A 371 7.42 -9.97 4.76
N PRO A 372 7.51 -8.66 5.10
CA PRO A 372 6.43 -7.72 4.86
C PRO A 372 6.35 -7.32 3.39
N LEU A 373 5.14 -7.38 2.83
CA LEU A 373 4.83 -6.84 1.51
C LEU A 373 4.53 -5.34 1.58
N GLU A 374 4.91 -4.64 0.52
CA GLU A 374 4.66 -3.22 0.34
C GLU A 374 3.55 -2.99 -0.71
N ARG A 375 3.03 -1.76 -0.71
CA ARG A 375 2.01 -1.35 -1.69
C ARG A 375 2.57 -1.49 -3.09
N ARG A 376 1.79 -2.11 -3.97
CA ARG A 376 2.08 -2.40 -5.37
C ARG A 376 3.18 -3.44 -5.58
N ASP A 377 3.53 -4.22 -4.56
CA ASP A 377 4.35 -5.41 -4.76
C ASP A 377 3.61 -6.41 -5.66
N VAL A 378 4.39 -7.11 -6.48
CA VAL A 378 3.91 -8.21 -7.31
C VAL A 378 4.56 -9.49 -6.80
N VAL A 379 3.76 -10.36 -6.19
CA VAL A 379 4.14 -11.73 -5.85
C VAL A 379 3.94 -12.59 -7.07
N PHE A 380 4.98 -13.29 -7.50
CA PHE A 380 4.96 -14.16 -8.67
C PHE A 380 5.50 -15.54 -8.29
N VAL A 381 4.71 -16.58 -8.56
CA VAL A 381 5.11 -17.98 -8.35
C VAL A 381 5.34 -18.63 -9.70
N ASP A 382 6.55 -19.13 -9.93
CA ASP A 382 6.89 -19.75 -11.21
C ASP A 382 6.31 -21.18 -11.32
N SER A 383 6.20 -21.64 -12.57
CA SER A 383 5.78 -22.97 -12.94
C SER A 383 6.92 -23.97 -12.94
N SER A 384 6.63 -25.21 -12.56
CA SER A 384 7.59 -26.31 -12.68
C SER A 384 7.98 -26.54 -14.13
N SER A 385 9.25 -26.89 -14.36
CA SER A 385 9.79 -27.20 -15.69
C SER A 385 9.00 -28.28 -16.44
N LEU A 386 8.36 -29.21 -15.71
CA LEU A 386 7.51 -30.26 -16.27
C LEU A 386 6.14 -29.75 -16.75
N VAL A 387 5.55 -28.75 -16.09
CA VAL A 387 4.29 -28.14 -16.52
C VAL A 387 4.47 -27.18 -17.69
N ARG A 388 5.64 -26.53 -17.78
CA ARG A 388 6.05 -25.82 -19.00
C ARG A 388 6.07 -26.75 -20.21
N TRP A 389 6.60 -27.97 -20.01
CA TRP A 389 6.64 -28.99 -21.05
C TRP A 389 5.25 -29.53 -21.38
N SER A 390 4.37 -29.79 -20.40
CA SER A 390 3.01 -30.27 -20.67
C SER A 390 2.14 -29.23 -21.39
N ARG A 391 2.33 -27.92 -21.14
CA ARG A 391 1.69 -26.84 -21.93
C ARG A 391 2.13 -26.86 -23.39
N VAL A 392 3.43 -27.04 -23.65
CA VAL A 392 3.98 -27.19 -25.00
C VAL A 392 3.43 -28.45 -25.68
N VAL A 393 3.35 -29.57 -24.98
CA VAL A 393 2.79 -30.83 -25.49
C VAL A 393 1.29 -30.69 -25.80
N ASN A 394 0.52 -30.01 -24.94
CA ASN A 394 -0.91 -29.77 -25.19
C ASN A 394 -1.17 -28.80 -26.36
N LEU A 395 -0.23 -27.91 -26.68
CA LEU A 395 -0.26 -27.10 -27.91
C LEU A 395 0.15 -27.91 -29.16
N LEU A 396 0.93 -28.99 -28.97
CA LEU A 396 1.38 -29.91 -30.02
C LEU A 396 0.40 -31.06 -30.30
N ILE A 397 -0.61 -31.27 -29.47
CA ILE A 397 -1.72 -32.19 -29.77
C ILE A 397 -2.78 -31.38 -30.52
N PRO A 398 -2.81 -31.41 -31.87
CA PRO A 398 -3.89 -30.81 -32.61
C PRO A 398 -5.22 -31.46 -32.18
N SER A 399 -6.24 -30.63 -31.99
CA SER A 399 -7.63 -31.03 -31.68
C SER A 399 -8.21 -32.05 -32.67
N SER A 400 -7.54 -32.31 -33.80
CA SER A 400 -7.83 -33.39 -34.74
C SER A 400 -7.67 -34.80 -34.16
N ALA A 401 -6.96 -34.99 -33.04
CA ALA A 401 -6.88 -36.30 -32.39
C ALA A 401 -8.18 -36.74 -31.71
N GLN A 402 -9.11 -35.81 -31.38
CA GLN A 402 -10.46 -36.18 -30.94
C GLN A 402 -11.43 -36.46 -32.11
N GLY A 403 -11.12 -35.99 -33.33
CA GLY A 403 -11.89 -36.31 -34.55
C GLY A 403 -11.48 -37.63 -35.23
N ALA A 404 -10.28 -38.14 -34.96
CA ALA A 404 -9.78 -39.36 -35.60
C ALA A 404 -10.38 -40.67 -35.03
N LEU A 405 -11.00 -40.63 -33.85
CA LEU A 405 -11.66 -41.80 -33.25
C LEU A 405 -13.14 -41.94 -33.65
N THR A 406 -13.77 -40.90 -34.20
CA THR A 406 -15.15 -40.97 -34.74
C THR A 406 -15.18 -41.30 -36.24
N ALA A 407 -14.12 -40.98 -37.00
CA ALA A 407 -14.06 -41.27 -38.43
C ALA A 407 -13.84 -42.76 -38.79
N LYS A 408 -13.43 -43.60 -37.82
CA LYS A 408 -13.22 -45.04 -38.05
C LYS A 408 -14.42 -45.93 -37.65
N ALA A 409 -15.50 -45.32 -37.14
CA ALA A 409 -16.74 -46.01 -36.79
C ALA A 409 -17.89 -45.73 -37.77
N ILE A 410 -17.68 -44.89 -38.79
CA ILE A 410 -18.68 -44.56 -39.81
C ILE A 410 -18.04 -44.72 -41.18
N SER A 411 -17.84 -45.96 -41.59
CA SER A 411 -17.80 -46.34 -43.00
C SER A 411 -18.59 -47.65 -43.15
N PRO A 412 -19.59 -47.72 -44.05
CA PRO A 412 -20.52 -48.84 -44.16
C PRO A 412 -19.89 -50.15 -44.62
#